data_AF-A0A7C1BKP5-F1
#
_entry.id   AF-A0A7C1BKP5-F1
#
_cell.length_a   1.000
_cell.length_b   1.000
_cell.length_c   1.000
_cell.angle_alpha   90.00
_cell.angle_beta   90.00
_cell.angle_gamma   90.00
#
_symmetry.space_group_name_H-M   'P 1'
#
loop_
_entity.id
_entity.type
_entity.pdbx_description
1 polymer ?
#
loop_
_entity_poly.entity_id
_entity_poly.type
_entity_poly.pdbx_seq_one_letter_code
_entity_poly.pdbx_strand_id
1 'polypeptide(L)' 'MATIKIDDEDMKIIEMLSKDSRIPYRMMAEQLGMSPMTMLKRVKKLGIIRAFTIALVEPQSPNYKEA' A
#
# COMPACT_ATOMS: atom_id res chain seq x y z
N MET A 1 -2.04 -5.97 -23.73
CA MET A 1 -1.48 -5.85 -22.36
C MET A 1 -0.73 -4.56 -22.29
N ALA A 2 -1.08 -3.65 -21.38
CA ALA A 2 -0.34 -2.40 -21.20
C ALA A 2 0.99 -2.72 -20.48
N THR A 3 2.11 -2.47 -21.13
CA THR A 3 3.45 -2.62 -20.54
C THR A 3 3.72 -1.41 -19.66
N ILE A 4 3.52 -1.57 -18.35
CA ILE A 4 3.92 -0.56 -17.37
C ILE A 4 5.44 -0.63 -17.26
N LYS A 5 6.14 0.43 -17.67
CA LYS A 5 7.58 0.56 -17.46
C LYS A 5 7.82 0.96 -16.00
N ILE A 6 8.32 0.02 -15.22
CA ILE A 6 8.66 0.15 -13.80
C ILE A 6 10.12 0.60 -13.72
N ASP A 7 10.42 1.60 -12.91
CA ASP A 7 11.79 2.02 -12.58
C ASP A 7 12.24 1.48 -11.21
N ASP A 8 13.50 1.71 -10.85
CA ASP A 8 14.07 1.20 -9.59
C ASP A 8 13.38 1.81 -8.35
N GLU A 9 12.86 3.03 -8.45
CA GLU A 9 12.10 3.67 -7.37
C GLU A 9 10.73 3.01 -7.20
N ASP A 10 10.03 2.75 -8.31
CA ASP A 10 8.75 2.06 -8.33
C ASP A 10 8.88 0.65 -7.73
N MET A 11 10.00 -0.04 -7.97
CA MET A 11 10.27 -1.34 -7.37
C MET A 11 10.42 -1.25 -5.84
N LYS A 12 11.12 -0.23 -5.33
CA LYS A 12 11.23 0.01 -3.88
C LYS A 12 9.87 0.34 -3.27
N ILE A 13 9.03 1.12 -3.94
CA ILE A 13 7.66 1.41 -3.49
C ILE A 13 6.85 0.12 -3.36
N ILE A 14 6.95 -0.78 -4.34
CA ILE A 14 6.29 -2.09 -4.31
C ILE A 14 6.79 -2.93 -3.13
N GLU A 15 8.11 -2.97 -2.90
CA GLU A 15 8.70 -3.71 -1.78
C GLU A 15 8.21 -3.19 -0.43
N MET A 16 8.21 -1.87 -0.24
CA MET A 16 7.73 -1.22 0.98
C MET A 16 6.26 -1.52 1.25
N LEU A 17 5.40 -1.36 0.23
CA LEU A 17 3.96 -1.63 0.34
C LEU A 17 3.65 -3.12 0.53
N SER A 18 4.48 -4.00 -0.03
CA SER A 18 4.35 -5.46 0.16
C SER A 18 4.72 -5.87 1.58
N LYS A 19 5.64 -5.15 2.22
CA LYS A 19 6.04 -5.38 3.62
C LYS A 19 5.06 -4.80 4.62
N ASP A 20 4.63 -3.54 4.41
CA ASP A 20 3.59 -2.89 5.18
C ASP A 20 2.83 -1.88 4.30
N SER A 21 1.62 -2.27 3.91
CA SER A 21 0.75 -1.46 3.06
C SER A 21 0.12 -0.28 3.81
N ARG A 22 0.24 -0.22 5.14
CA ARG A 22 -0.32 0.85 5.97
C ARG A 22 0.67 2.00 6.20
N ILE A 23 1.89 1.91 5.65
CA ILE A 23 2.88 2.98 5.78
C ILE A 23 2.32 4.26 5.14
N PRO A 24 2.34 5.42 5.83
CA PRO A 24 1.94 6.68 5.25
C PRO A 24 2.80 7.06 4.04
N TYR A 25 2.18 7.53 2.95
CA TYR A 25 2.89 7.97 1.74
C TYR A 25 3.96 9.03 2.01
N ARG A 26 3.75 9.88 3.02
CA ARG A 26 4.74 10.88 3.44
C ARG A 26 6.04 10.23 3.94
N MET A 27 5.94 9.20 4.77
CA MET A 27 7.12 8.50 5.28
C MET A 27 7.88 7.77 4.17
N MET A 28 7.14 7.12 3.26
CA MET A 28 7.76 6.47 2.11
C MET A 28 8.46 7.49 1.19
N ALA A 29 7.84 8.65 0.99
CA ALA A 29 8.39 9.72 0.18
C ALA A 29 9.68 10.28 0.81
N GLU A 30 9.70 10.48 2.13
CA GLU A 30 10.90 10.90 2.87
C GLU A 30 12.03 9.86 2.76
N GLN A 31 11.73 8.56 2.90
CA GLN A 31 12.73 7.50 2.75
C GLN A 31 13.32 7.40 1.34
N LEU A 32 12.52 7.67 0.32
CA LEU A 32 12.94 7.63 -1.08
C LEU A 32 13.43 9.00 -1.60
N GLY A 33 13.47 10.03 -0.76
CA GLY A 33 13.95 11.36 -1.13
C GLY A 33 13.06 12.08 -2.15
N MET A 34 11.76 11.75 -2.20
CA MET A 34 10.82 12.34 -3.16
C MET A 34 9.68 13.10 -2.47
N SER A 35 8.91 13.87 -3.24
CA SER A 35 7.75 14.56 -2.69
C SER A 35 6.58 13.58 -2.43
N PRO A 36 5.73 13.82 -1.41
CA PRO A 36 4.52 13.01 -1.19
C PRO A 36 3.59 12.98 -2.40
N MET A 37 3.55 14.05 -3.18
CA MET A 37 2.77 14.14 -4.42
C MET A 37 3.33 13.22 -5.52
N THR A 38 4.66 13.11 -5.62
CA THR A 38 5.34 12.18 -6.54
C THR A 38 5.03 10.74 -6.17
N MET A 39 5.14 10.40 -4.88
CA MET A 39 4.78 9.07 -4.35
C MET A 39 3.34 8.71 -4.72
N LEU A 40 2.38 9.59 -4.46
CA LEU A 40 0.97 9.36 -4.77
C LEU A 40 0.74 9.12 -6.28
N LYS A 41 1.40 9.91 -7.14
CA LYS A 41 1.32 9.73 -8.60
C LYS A 41 1.88 8.39 -9.06
N ARG A 42 3.03 7.98 -8.51
CA ARG A 42 3.67 6.69 -8.82
C ARG A 42 2.79 5.52 -8.39
N VAL A 43 2.32 5.50 -7.14
CA VAL A 43 1.42 4.46 -6.63
C VAL A 43 0.15 4.34 -7.48
N LYS A 44 -0.47 5.47 -7.85
CA LYS A 44 -1.64 5.47 -8.75
C LYS A 44 -1.33 4.94 -10.15
N LYS A 45 -0.17 5.30 -10.73
CA LYS A 45 0.26 4.85 -12.06
C LYS A 45 0.54 3.34 -12.08
N LEU A 46 1.11 2.81 -11.01
CA LEU A 46 1.43 1.39 -10.89
C LEU A 46 0.17 0.53 -10.77
N GLY A 47 -0.94 1.07 -10.23
CA GLY A 47 -2.20 0.34 -10.09
C GLY A 47 -2.09 -0.94 -9.24
N ILE A 48 -1.04 -1.01 -8.41
CA ILE A 48 -0.68 -2.20 -7.61
C ILE A 48 -1.59 -2.39 -6.40
N ILE A 49 -2.18 -1.31 -5.89
CA ILE A 49 -3.09 -1.39 -4.74
C ILE A 49 -4.49 -1.70 -5.25
N ARG A 50 -4.86 -2.98 -5.17
CA ARG A 50 -6.18 -3.48 -5.60
C ARG A 50 -7.26 -3.34 -4.53
N ALA A 51 -6.88 -3.37 -3.26
CA ALA A 51 -7.77 -3.12 -2.13
C ALA A 51 -6.95 -2.77 -0.88
N PHE A 52 -7.48 -1.90 -0.03
CA PHE A 52 -7.09 -1.80 1.39
C PHE A 52 -8.18 -2.52 2.18
N THR A 53 -7.99 -3.82 2.43
CA THR A 53 -9.02 -4.63 3.10
C THR A 53 -8.62 -4.91 4.54
N ILE A 54 -9.59 -4.84 5.44
CA ILE A 54 -9.51 -5.46 6.77
C ILE A 54 -10.27 -6.77 6.61
N ALA A 55 -9.56 -7.89 6.50
CA ALA A 55 -10.19 -9.19 6.62
C ALA A 55 -10.49 -9.41 8.11
N LEU A 56 -11.70 -9.04 8.53
CA LEU A 56 -12.29 -9.60 9.73
C LEU A 56 -12.49 -11.10 9.43
N VAL A 57 -11.47 -11.91 9.70
CA VAL A 57 -11.67 -13.33 9.95
C VAL A 57 -12.68 -13.37 11.08
N GLU A 58 -13.84 -13.97 10.85
CA GLU A 58 -14.86 -14.15 11.89
C GLU A 58 -14.17 -14.61 13.17
N PRO A 59 -14.34 -13.90 14.30
CA PRO A 59 -13.93 -14.48 15.57
C PRO A 59 -14.77 -15.74 15.74
N GLN A 60 -14.15 -16.93 15.67
CA GLN A 60 -14.78 -18.18 16.07
C GLN A 60 -15.00 -18.23 17.59
N SER A 61 -15.70 -17.24 18.13
CA SER A 61 -16.10 -17.18 19.53
C SER A 61 -17.59 -16.86 19.59
N PRO A 62 -18.46 -17.83 19.96
CA PRO A 62 -19.92 -17.70 19.94
C PRO A 62 -20.50 -16.71 20.97
N ASN A 63 -19.67 -15.93 21.67
CA ASN A 63 -20.09 -15.24 22.88
C ASN A 63 -19.86 -13.72 22.87
N TYR A 64 -19.87 -13.09 21.69
CA TYR A 64 -19.94 -11.63 21.64
C TYR A 64 -21.36 -11.18 22.01
N LYS A 65 -21.56 -10.83 23.29
CA LYS A 65 -22.70 -10.05 23.75
C LYS A 65 -22.31 -8.58 23.71
N GLU A 66 -22.98 -7.81 22.87
CA GLU A 66 -22.97 -6.36 22.98
C GLU A 66 -23.59 -5.95 24.32
N ALA A 67 -22.96 -4.98 24.97
CA ALA A 67 -23.42 -4.33 26.20
C ALA A 67 -24.28 -3.11 25.86
#